data_AF-A0A074VIM4-F1
#
_entry.id   AF-A0A074VIM4-F1
#
_cell.length_a   1.000
_cell.length_b   1.000
_cell.length_c   1.000
_cell.angle_alpha   90.00
_cell.angle_beta   90.00
_cell.angle_gamma   90.00
#
_symmetry.space_group_name_H-M   'P 1'
#
loop_
_entity.id
_entity.type
_entity.pdbx_description
1 polymer ?
#
loop_
_entity_poly.entity_id
_entity_poly.type
_entity_poly.pdbx_seq_one_letter_code
_entity_poly.pdbx_strand_id
1 'polypeptide(L)'
;NETVDEFLKRLPPRTTITSNWIWVTCPILKGKGKAAEPIHAPGLEESPEEMMGRARALLSQFAAEKEKLVSAYANSTQSTITRKLGPLRERLKEDILDLAVGSGVTNGKWMLFPKPEDVNRVWKLVAEAVVDGRLGDTAKVAPADPPDLFSAVQKQKASHLICVYTSDFSDLEDVRGVLEELIELGLAPCAADGAIYYKTDAYTYLDIDSSNSYGLKASLYSSKDII
;
A
#
# COMPACT_ATOMS: atom_id res chain seq x y z
N ASN A 1 -19.37 18.94 -12.49
CA ASN A 1 -18.34 18.37 -11.60
C ASN A 1 -18.62 18.83 -10.19
N GLU A 2 -18.62 17.90 -9.24
CA GLU A 2 -18.67 18.18 -7.81
C GLU A 2 -17.33 18.81 -7.37
N THR A 3 -17.37 19.76 -6.45
CA THR A 3 -16.17 20.36 -5.83
C THR A 3 -15.60 19.46 -4.73
N VAL A 4 -14.32 19.63 -4.37
CA VAL A 4 -13.69 18.85 -3.28
C VAL A 4 -14.43 19.04 -1.95
N ASP A 5 -14.88 20.26 -1.64
CA ASP A 5 -15.64 20.55 -0.42
C ASP A 5 -17.02 19.85 -0.40
N GLU A 6 -17.72 19.80 -1.54
CA GLU A 6 -19.00 19.06 -1.66
C GLU A 6 -18.77 17.56 -1.46
N PHE A 7 -17.73 17.01 -2.09
CA PHE A 7 -17.33 15.61 -1.94
C PHE A 7 -17.04 15.26 -0.47
N LEU A 8 -16.24 16.08 0.22
CA LEU A 8 -15.86 15.86 1.62
C LEU A 8 -17.05 16.01 2.59
N LYS A 9 -18.02 16.87 2.27
CA LYS A 9 -19.28 16.99 3.03
C LYS A 9 -20.19 15.79 2.82
N ARG A 10 -20.22 15.24 1.61
CA ARG A 10 -21.05 14.09 1.24
C ARG A 10 -20.50 12.78 1.81
N LEU A 11 -19.18 12.60 1.82
CA LEU A 11 -18.52 11.37 2.27
C LEU A 11 -17.44 11.61 3.35
N PRO A 12 -17.79 12.14 4.53
CA PRO A 12 -16.86 12.24 5.65
C PRO A 12 -16.46 10.84 6.16
N PRO A 13 -15.17 10.45 6.12
CA PRO A 13 -14.76 9.08 6.44
C PRO A 13 -15.10 8.64 7.87
N ARG A 14 -15.13 9.58 8.82
CA ARG A 14 -15.45 9.31 10.22
C ARG A 14 -16.88 8.79 10.45
N THR A 15 -17.83 9.19 9.61
CA THR A 15 -19.26 8.91 9.82
C THR A 15 -19.92 8.18 8.65
N THR A 16 -19.26 8.11 7.50
CA THR A 16 -19.78 7.37 6.34
C THR A 16 -19.67 5.87 6.62
N ILE A 17 -20.80 5.18 6.67
CA ILE A 17 -20.88 3.72 6.82
C ILE A 17 -21.18 3.12 5.45
N THR A 18 -20.21 2.39 4.90
CA THR A 18 -20.33 1.71 3.61
C THR A 18 -19.30 0.57 3.54
N SER A 19 -19.56 -0.44 2.70
CA SER A 19 -18.59 -1.49 2.41
C SER A 19 -17.45 -1.02 1.51
N ASN A 20 -17.65 0.09 0.79
CA ASN A 20 -16.74 0.55 -0.25
C ASN A 20 -15.75 1.59 0.28
N TRP A 21 -14.52 1.54 -0.21
CA TRP A 21 -13.53 2.59 -0.01
C TRP A 21 -14.03 3.92 -0.59
N ILE A 22 -13.69 5.03 0.08
CA ILE A 22 -13.94 6.37 -0.42
C ILE A 22 -12.71 6.79 -1.22
N TRP A 23 -12.89 7.11 -2.51
CA TRP A 23 -11.79 7.39 -3.44
C TRP A 23 -11.77 8.86 -3.89
N VAL A 24 -10.57 9.38 -4.14
CA VAL A 24 -10.32 10.65 -4.83
C VAL A 24 -9.24 10.42 -5.89
N THR A 25 -9.41 11.07 -7.05
CA THR A 25 -8.50 10.94 -8.20
C THR A 25 -8.20 12.32 -8.76
N CYS A 26 -6.93 12.56 -9.10
CA CYS A 26 -6.48 13.82 -9.67
C CYS A 26 -7.17 14.09 -11.03
N PRO A 27 -7.89 15.21 -11.21
CA PRO A 27 -8.50 15.57 -12.49
C PRO A 27 -7.47 16.12 -13.49
N ILE A 28 -6.36 16.71 -13.03
CA ILE A 28 -5.36 17.39 -13.87
C ILE A 28 -4.62 16.39 -14.77
N LEU A 29 -4.41 15.16 -14.29
CA LEU A 29 -3.82 14.08 -15.09
C LEU A 29 -4.70 13.69 -16.30
N LYS A 30 -6.02 13.94 -16.25
CA LYS A 30 -6.94 13.69 -17.38
C LYS A 30 -6.81 14.70 -18.53
N GLY A 31 -6.10 15.82 -18.33
CA GLY A 31 -6.09 16.98 -19.23
C GLY A 31 -4.86 17.12 -20.14
N LYS A 32 -3.76 16.37 -19.92
CA LYS A 32 -2.54 16.45 -20.74
C LYS A 32 -2.60 15.54 -21.99
N GLY A 33 -3.69 15.58 -22.75
CA GLY A 33 -3.82 14.84 -24.02
C GLY A 33 -3.74 13.31 -23.92
N LYS A 34 -3.65 12.78 -22.70
CA LYS A 34 -3.89 11.40 -22.38
C LYS A 34 -5.30 11.38 -21.81
N ALA A 35 -6.22 10.75 -22.52
CA ALA A 35 -7.38 10.19 -21.85
C ALA A 35 -6.87 9.46 -20.61
N ALA A 36 -7.68 9.34 -19.56
CA ALA A 36 -7.43 8.34 -18.53
C ALA A 36 -7.60 6.93 -19.14
N GLU A 37 -6.77 6.60 -20.10
CA GLU A 37 -6.23 5.26 -20.23
C GLU A 37 -5.04 5.22 -19.26
N PRO A 38 -4.80 4.07 -18.60
CA PRO A 38 -3.59 3.90 -17.81
C PRO A 38 -2.43 4.30 -18.70
N ILE A 39 -1.66 5.28 -18.24
CA ILE A 39 -0.49 5.76 -18.97
C ILE A 39 0.61 4.74 -18.72
N HIS A 40 0.48 3.56 -19.28
CA HIS A 40 1.50 2.52 -19.24
C HIS A 40 1.49 1.78 -20.58
N ALA A 41 2.68 1.41 -21.04
CA ALA A 41 2.94 1.04 -22.42
C ALA A 41 2.12 -0.22 -22.84
N PRO A 42 1.26 -0.16 -23.87
CA PRO A 42 0.34 -1.24 -24.25
C PRO A 42 1.01 -2.48 -24.88
N GLY A 43 2.34 -2.61 -24.75
CA GLY A 43 3.10 -3.72 -25.34
C GLY A 43 3.50 -4.84 -24.37
N LEU A 44 3.39 -4.62 -23.04
CA LEU A 44 4.02 -5.52 -22.05
C LEU A 44 3.23 -5.71 -20.74
N GLU A 45 2.00 -5.20 -20.63
CA GLU A 45 1.22 -5.33 -19.39
C GLU A 45 0.49 -6.67 -19.35
N GLU A 46 0.93 -7.55 -18.46
CA GLU A 46 0.15 -8.73 -18.08
C GLU A 46 -0.99 -8.29 -17.16
N SER A 47 -2.10 -9.06 -17.14
CA SER A 47 -3.14 -8.77 -16.15
C SER A 47 -2.59 -9.02 -14.73
N PRO A 48 -3.08 -8.31 -13.70
CA PRO A 48 -2.71 -8.62 -12.32
C PRO A 48 -2.93 -10.09 -11.97
N GLU A 49 -3.93 -10.77 -12.55
CA GLU A 49 -4.17 -12.20 -12.32
C GLU A 49 -3.08 -13.10 -12.91
N GLU A 50 -2.57 -12.77 -14.10
CA GLU A 50 -1.48 -13.51 -14.76
C GLU A 50 -0.18 -13.40 -13.95
N MET A 51 0.17 -12.19 -13.51
CA MET A 51 1.29 -11.95 -12.61
C MET A 51 1.11 -12.73 -11.30
N MET A 52 -0.09 -12.70 -10.70
CA MET A 52 -0.40 -13.45 -9.48
C MET A 52 -0.20 -14.96 -9.66
N GLY A 53 -0.53 -15.51 -10.83
CA GLY A 53 -0.28 -16.92 -11.14
C GLY A 53 1.20 -17.28 -11.05
N ARG A 54 2.06 -16.48 -11.68
CA ARG A 54 3.52 -16.67 -11.66
C ARG A 54 4.11 -16.42 -10.27
N ALA A 55 3.66 -15.37 -9.59
CA ALA A 55 4.12 -15.05 -8.24
C ALA A 55 3.73 -16.13 -7.21
N ARG A 56 2.55 -16.75 -7.35
CA ARG A 56 2.15 -17.89 -6.50
C ARG A 56 3.04 -19.11 -6.72
N ALA A 57 3.58 -19.32 -7.93
CA ALA A 57 4.56 -20.36 -8.17
C ALA A 57 5.87 -20.09 -7.40
N LEU A 58 6.34 -18.83 -7.37
CA LEU A 58 7.49 -18.42 -6.55
C LEU A 58 7.25 -18.68 -5.05
N LEU A 59 6.06 -18.32 -4.54
CA LEU A 59 5.67 -18.58 -3.14
C LEU A 59 5.64 -20.08 -2.82
N SER A 60 5.12 -20.90 -3.73
CA SER A 60 5.06 -22.36 -3.58
C SER A 60 6.46 -22.98 -3.58
N GLN A 61 7.32 -22.54 -4.49
CA GLN A 61 8.72 -22.97 -4.53
C GLN A 61 9.45 -22.64 -3.23
N PHE A 62 9.32 -21.39 -2.76
CA PHE A 62 9.90 -20.98 -1.49
C PHE A 62 9.38 -21.82 -0.32
N ALA A 63 8.07 -22.13 -0.29
CA ALA A 63 7.51 -22.96 0.77
C ALA A 63 8.14 -24.36 0.80
N ALA A 64 8.34 -24.98 -0.36
CA ALA A 64 9.01 -26.28 -0.47
C ALA A 64 10.49 -26.22 -0.07
N GLU A 65 11.21 -25.15 -0.46
CA GLU A 65 12.61 -24.94 -0.07
C GLU A 65 12.75 -24.68 1.43
N LYS A 66 11.85 -23.88 2.00
CA LYS A 66 11.75 -23.63 3.43
C LYS A 66 11.55 -24.93 4.21
N GLU A 67 10.63 -25.78 3.77
CA GLU A 67 10.38 -27.08 4.43
C GLU A 67 11.63 -27.96 4.41
N LYS A 68 12.25 -28.14 3.24
CA LYS A 68 13.50 -28.91 3.11
C LYS A 68 14.61 -28.38 4.02
N LEU A 69 14.76 -27.06 4.10
CA LEU A 69 15.75 -26.43 4.96
C LEU A 69 15.43 -26.67 6.44
N VAL A 70 14.18 -26.48 6.85
CA VAL A 70 13.76 -26.74 8.24
C VAL A 70 14.00 -28.20 8.62
N SER A 71 13.66 -29.16 7.74
CA SER A 71 13.92 -30.58 7.96
C SER A 71 15.42 -30.90 8.05
N ALA A 72 16.25 -30.34 7.16
CA ALA A 72 17.70 -30.55 7.17
C ALA A 72 18.38 -29.99 8.44
N TYR A 73 17.78 -28.97 9.06
CA TYR A 73 18.28 -28.32 10.27
C TYR A 73 17.36 -28.59 11.48
N ALA A 74 16.60 -29.69 11.52
CA ALA A 74 15.60 -29.96 12.55
C ALA A 74 16.17 -29.97 14.00
N ASN A 75 17.44 -30.36 14.16
CA ASN A 75 18.13 -30.38 15.46
C ASN A 75 18.82 -29.05 15.81
N SER A 76 18.71 -28.04 14.95
CA SER A 76 19.33 -26.73 15.17
C SER A 76 18.40 -25.77 15.91
N THR A 77 18.97 -24.72 16.49
CA THR A 77 18.19 -23.66 17.14
C THR A 77 17.33 -22.89 16.13
N GLN A 78 16.20 -22.36 16.59
CA GLN A 78 15.31 -21.51 15.77
C GLN A 78 16.02 -20.28 15.19
N SER A 79 16.98 -19.70 15.92
CA SER A 79 17.83 -18.60 15.44
C SER A 79 18.71 -19.01 14.26
N THR A 80 19.26 -20.24 14.29
CA THR A 80 20.07 -20.78 13.19
C THR A 80 19.22 -20.98 11.94
N ILE A 81 18.02 -21.57 12.11
CA ILE A 81 17.06 -21.77 11.01
C ILE A 81 16.65 -20.42 10.40
N THR A 82 16.31 -19.44 11.25
CA THR A 82 15.93 -18.09 10.80
C THR A 82 17.04 -17.41 10.00
N ARG A 83 18.30 -17.50 10.47
CA ARG A 83 19.45 -16.97 9.73
C ARG A 83 19.65 -17.65 8.38
N LYS A 84 19.42 -18.96 8.30
CA LYS A 84 19.53 -19.74 7.06
C LYS A 84 18.39 -19.45 6.08
N LEU A 85 17.20 -19.11 6.57
CA LEU A 85 16.07 -18.68 5.75
C LEU A 85 16.22 -17.25 5.22
N GLY A 86 17.05 -16.41 5.84
CA GLY A 86 17.26 -15.00 5.44
C GLY A 86 17.52 -14.83 3.94
N PRO A 87 18.57 -15.47 3.37
CA PRO A 87 18.86 -15.35 1.94
C PRO A 87 17.73 -15.85 1.02
N LEU A 88 16.98 -16.89 1.42
CA LEU A 88 15.84 -17.37 0.64
C LEU A 88 14.68 -16.36 0.64
N ARG A 89 14.46 -15.67 1.75
CA ARG A 89 13.43 -14.61 1.86
C ARG A 89 13.79 -13.39 1.03
N GLU A 90 15.05 -12.97 1.06
CA GLU A 90 15.50 -11.84 0.24
C GLU A 90 15.39 -12.17 -1.25
N ARG A 91 15.78 -13.38 -1.67
CA ARG A 91 15.58 -13.83 -3.06
C ARG A 91 14.11 -13.84 -3.45
N LEU A 92 13.23 -14.42 -2.63
CA LEU A 92 11.79 -14.44 -2.91
C LEU A 92 11.23 -13.01 -3.06
N LYS A 93 11.67 -12.08 -2.21
CA LYS A 93 11.30 -10.67 -2.32
C LYS A 93 11.75 -10.09 -3.67
N GLU A 94 13.02 -10.25 -4.03
CA GLU A 94 13.59 -9.77 -5.29
C GLU A 94 12.82 -10.35 -6.49
N ASP A 95 12.63 -11.67 -6.53
CA ASP A 95 11.91 -12.36 -7.60
C ASP A 95 10.47 -11.85 -7.77
N ILE A 96 9.75 -11.57 -6.66
CA ILE A 96 8.38 -11.02 -6.72
C ILE A 96 8.39 -9.58 -7.26
N LEU A 97 9.35 -8.76 -6.84
CA LEU A 97 9.43 -7.36 -7.28
C LEU A 97 9.85 -7.25 -8.75
N ASP A 98 10.85 -8.03 -9.17
CA ASP A 98 11.28 -8.11 -10.57
C ASP A 98 10.15 -8.62 -11.46
N LEU A 99 9.40 -9.62 -10.99
CA LEU A 99 8.21 -10.11 -11.67
C LEU A 99 7.14 -9.03 -11.79
N ALA A 100 6.87 -8.28 -10.72
CA ALA A 100 5.88 -7.20 -10.72
C ALA A 100 6.27 -6.09 -11.72
N VAL A 101 7.53 -5.66 -11.73
CA VAL A 101 8.06 -4.69 -12.71
C VAL A 101 7.95 -5.24 -14.13
N GLY A 102 8.40 -6.48 -14.36
CA GLY A 102 8.34 -7.12 -15.67
C GLY A 102 6.92 -7.38 -16.19
N SER A 103 5.91 -7.32 -15.33
CA SER A 103 4.49 -7.50 -15.66
C SER A 103 3.73 -6.18 -15.80
N GLY A 104 4.34 -5.04 -15.48
CA GLY A 104 3.65 -3.74 -15.39
C GLY A 104 2.80 -3.55 -14.13
N VAL A 105 2.87 -4.45 -13.15
CA VAL A 105 2.13 -4.33 -11.87
C VAL A 105 2.95 -3.52 -10.87
N THR A 106 3.17 -2.25 -11.20
CA THR A 106 4.15 -1.39 -10.51
C THR A 106 3.53 -0.44 -9.49
N ASN A 107 2.21 -0.37 -9.38
CA ASN A 107 1.59 0.53 -8.42
C ASN A 107 1.98 0.22 -6.97
N GLY A 108 1.99 1.25 -6.14
CA GLY A 108 2.12 1.09 -4.70
C GLY A 108 1.54 2.27 -3.96
N LYS A 109 1.59 2.23 -2.63
CA LYS A 109 0.90 3.21 -1.79
C LYS A 109 1.62 3.48 -0.48
N TRP A 110 1.69 4.76 -0.11
CA TRP A 110 1.95 5.20 1.25
C TRP A 110 0.71 4.97 2.12
N MET A 111 0.90 4.41 3.31
CA MET A 111 -0.19 4.10 4.25
C MET A 111 -0.12 5.01 5.48
N LEU A 112 -1.20 5.77 5.70
CA LEU A 112 -1.38 6.64 6.86
C LEU A 112 -2.44 6.04 7.80
N PHE A 113 -2.23 6.20 9.11
CA PHE A 113 -3.10 5.64 10.14
C PHE A 113 -3.63 6.71 11.13
N PRO A 114 -4.35 7.74 10.66
CA PRO A 114 -4.90 8.76 11.56
C PRO A 114 -5.90 8.18 12.55
N LYS A 115 -5.98 8.80 13.73
CA LYS A 115 -7.01 8.50 14.71
C LYS A 115 -8.40 8.92 14.20
N PRO A 116 -9.50 8.31 14.69
CA PRO A 116 -10.86 8.66 14.26
C PRO A 116 -11.22 10.14 14.40
N GLU A 117 -10.67 10.85 15.38
CA GLU A 117 -10.86 12.29 15.58
C GLU A 117 -10.18 13.15 14.50
N ASP A 118 -9.08 12.68 13.92
CA ASP A 118 -8.27 13.39 12.93
C ASP A 118 -8.59 13.01 11.48
N VAL A 119 -9.24 11.85 11.25
CA VAL A 119 -9.38 11.27 9.90
C VAL A 119 -10.01 12.22 8.89
N ASN A 120 -11.05 12.98 9.26
CA ASN A 120 -11.69 13.91 8.33
C ASN A 120 -10.75 15.06 7.92
N ARG A 121 -9.94 15.56 8.88
CA ARG A 121 -8.95 16.62 8.63
C ARG A 121 -7.83 16.11 7.74
N VAL A 122 -7.28 14.94 8.06
CA VAL A 122 -6.21 14.32 7.26
C VAL A 122 -6.70 13.98 5.85
N TRP A 123 -7.89 13.40 5.74
CA TRP A 123 -8.49 13.08 4.44
C TRP A 123 -8.75 14.32 3.58
N LYS A 124 -9.18 15.43 4.20
CA LYS A 124 -9.33 16.71 3.51
C LYS A 124 -8.00 17.17 2.86
N LEU A 125 -6.91 17.19 3.64
CA LEU A 125 -5.59 17.59 3.14
C LEU A 125 -5.11 16.68 2.00
N VAL A 126 -5.30 15.36 2.14
CA VAL A 126 -4.97 14.39 1.09
C VAL A 126 -5.81 14.64 -0.17
N ALA A 127 -7.12 14.83 -0.04
CA ALA A 127 -8.02 15.01 -1.17
C ALA A 127 -7.73 16.30 -1.95
N GLU A 128 -7.47 17.39 -1.25
CA GLU A 128 -7.05 18.67 -1.86
C GLU A 128 -5.73 18.49 -2.61
N ALA A 129 -4.70 17.92 -1.97
CA ALA A 129 -3.39 17.74 -2.57
C ALA A 129 -3.38 16.75 -3.76
N VAL A 130 -4.23 15.72 -3.76
CA VAL A 130 -4.42 14.83 -4.92
C VAL A 130 -5.11 15.59 -6.07
N VAL A 131 -6.14 16.37 -5.79
CA VAL A 131 -6.87 17.12 -6.83
C VAL A 131 -5.99 18.21 -7.47
N ASP A 132 -5.12 18.83 -6.66
CA ASP A 132 -4.14 19.82 -7.12
C ASP A 132 -2.94 19.18 -7.84
N GLY A 133 -2.83 17.85 -7.85
CA GLY A 133 -1.74 17.11 -8.49
C GLY A 133 -0.39 17.23 -7.78
N ARG A 134 -0.41 17.52 -6.48
CA ARG A 134 0.77 17.59 -5.61
C ARG A 134 1.16 16.22 -5.07
N LEU A 135 0.17 15.41 -4.70
CA LEU A 135 0.34 13.99 -4.41
C LEU A 135 0.17 13.15 -5.68
N GLY A 136 0.32 11.84 -5.56
CA GLY A 136 0.09 10.91 -6.67
C GLY A 136 -1.34 10.94 -7.23
N ASP A 137 -1.59 10.03 -8.19
CA ASP A 137 -2.78 10.07 -9.05
C ASP A 137 -4.10 9.79 -8.32
N THR A 138 -4.07 8.98 -7.27
CA THR A 138 -5.26 8.62 -6.49
C THR A 138 -4.97 8.40 -5.02
N ALA A 139 -5.99 8.58 -4.20
CA ALA A 139 -5.97 8.17 -2.81
C ALA A 139 -7.30 7.55 -2.41
N LYS A 140 -7.28 6.75 -1.34
CA LYS A 140 -8.48 6.17 -0.75
C LYS A 140 -8.43 6.17 0.76
N VAL A 141 -9.60 6.20 1.38
CA VAL A 141 -9.76 6.11 2.83
C VAL A 141 -10.81 5.08 3.21
N ALA A 142 -10.52 4.35 4.29
CA ALA A 142 -11.45 3.39 4.87
C ALA A 142 -12.64 4.13 5.52
N PRO A 143 -13.88 3.75 5.21
CA PRO A 143 -15.07 4.30 5.86
C PRO A 143 -15.12 3.90 7.35
N ALA A 144 -16.09 4.48 8.07
CA ALA A 144 -16.42 4.11 9.43
C ALA A 144 -16.89 2.66 9.50
N ASP A 145 -16.63 1.99 10.63
CA ASP A 145 -17.15 0.65 10.85
C ASP A 145 -18.68 0.66 10.97
N PRO A 146 -19.35 -0.39 10.44
CA PRO A 146 -20.77 -0.54 10.63
C PRO A 146 -21.12 -0.72 12.12
N PRO A 147 -22.35 -0.39 12.52
CA PRO A 147 -22.79 -0.62 13.88
C PRO A 147 -22.70 -2.09 14.28
N ASP A 148 -22.15 -2.39 15.46
CA ASP A 148 -22.20 -3.74 16.00
C ASP A 148 -23.60 -3.99 16.57
N LEU A 149 -24.44 -4.71 15.81
CA LEU A 149 -25.83 -4.98 16.17
C LEU A 149 -25.96 -5.88 17.43
N PHE A 150 -24.88 -6.51 17.88
CA PHE A 150 -24.86 -7.40 19.03
C PHE A 150 -24.13 -6.81 20.24
N SER A 151 -23.58 -5.60 20.12
CA SER A 151 -22.92 -4.87 21.21
C SER A 151 -23.58 -3.52 21.45
N ALA A 152 -24.00 -3.26 22.69
CA ALA A 152 -24.49 -1.94 23.10
C ALA A 152 -23.39 -0.85 23.06
N VAL A 153 -22.12 -1.25 22.96
CA VAL A 153 -20.97 -0.35 22.85
C VAL A 153 -20.36 -0.49 21.47
N GLN A 154 -20.45 0.57 20.66
CA GLN A 154 -19.72 0.66 19.41
C GLN A 154 -18.21 0.71 19.70
N LYS A 155 -17.48 -0.36 19.39
CA LYS A 155 -16.01 -0.28 19.34
C LYS A 155 -15.63 0.58 18.14
N GLN A 156 -15.11 1.78 18.40
CA GLN A 156 -14.51 2.59 17.35
C GLN A 156 -13.16 2.00 16.96
N LYS A 157 -12.80 2.08 15.68
CA LYS A 157 -11.46 1.73 15.20
C LYS A 157 -10.41 2.51 15.98
N ALA A 158 -9.27 1.88 16.28
CA ALA A 158 -8.12 2.58 16.84
C ALA A 158 -7.55 3.62 15.86
N SER A 159 -7.66 3.35 14.56
CA SER A 159 -7.26 4.25 13.47
C SER A 159 -8.02 3.96 12.18
N HIS A 160 -8.09 4.93 11.29
CA HIS A 160 -8.50 4.73 9.89
C HIS A 160 -7.26 4.49 9.02
N LEU A 161 -7.42 3.76 7.90
CA LEU A 161 -6.38 3.63 6.89
C LEU A 161 -6.66 4.59 5.74
N ILE A 162 -5.68 5.42 5.41
CA ILE A 162 -5.61 6.21 4.17
C ILE A 162 -4.45 5.68 3.33
N CYS A 163 -4.68 5.41 2.05
CA CYS A 163 -3.64 5.08 1.09
C CYS A 163 -3.49 6.23 0.09
N VAL A 164 -2.25 6.69 -0.12
CA VAL A 164 -1.88 7.63 -1.18
C VAL A 164 -1.01 6.87 -2.17
N TYR A 165 -1.46 6.79 -3.42
CA TYR A 165 -0.84 5.93 -4.43
C TYR A 165 0.30 6.62 -5.18
N THR A 166 1.21 5.81 -5.69
CA THR A 166 2.18 6.20 -6.73
C THR A 166 2.09 5.19 -7.88
N SER A 167 2.51 5.63 -9.06
CA SER A 167 2.32 4.84 -10.29
C SER A 167 3.33 3.68 -10.42
N ASP A 168 4.55 3.90 -9.96
CA ASP A 168 5.63 2.93 -10.02
C ASP A 168 6.40 2.92 -8.69
N PHE A 169 6.44 1.77 -8.02
CA PHE A 169 7.21 1.61 -6.78
C PHE A 169 8.72 1.56 -7.02
N SER A 170 9.16 1.26 -8.25
CA SER A 170 10.58 1.20 -8.62
C SER A 170 11.15 2.59 -8.97
N ASP A 171 10.27 3.55 -9.27
CA ASP A 171 10.62 4.97 -9.37
C ASP A 171 10.75 5.57 -7.97
N LEU A 172 11.96 5.48 -7.40
CA LEU A 172 12.26 6.02 -6.09
C LEU A 172 12.14 7.54 -6.01
N GLU A 173 12.26 8.27 -7.13
CA GLU A 173 12.09 9.72 -7.15
C GLU A 173 10.63 10.11 -6.99
N ASP A 174 9.70 9.43 -7.70
CA ASP A 174 8.26 9.61 -7.52
C ASP A 174 7.81 9.22 -6.11
N VAL A 175 8.26 8.05 -5.62
CA VAL A 175 7.95 7.57 -4.26
C VAL A 175 8.43 8.55 -3.19
N ARG A 176 9.64 9.12 -3.36
CA ARG A 176 10.19 10.14 -2.46
C ARG A 176 9.45 11.46 -2.58
N GLY A 177 9.15 11.94 -3.79
CA GLY A 177 8.46 13.22 -4.00
C GLY A 177 7.08 13.24 -3.33
N VAL A 178 6.34 12.13 -3.44
CA VAL A 178 5.06 11.99 -2.72
C VAL A 178 5.26 11.95 -1.20
N LEU A 179 6.33 11.34 -0.70
CA LEU A 179 6.65 11.36 0.73
C LEU A 179 7.00 12.78 1.23
N GLU A 180 7.79 13.54 0.47
CA GLU A 180 8.17 14.91 0.80
C GLU A 180 6.93 15.81 0.89
N GLU A 181 6.02 15.72 -0.08
CA GLU A 181 4.75 16.44 -0.04
C GLU A 181 3.88 16.03 1.17
N LEU A 182 3.84 14.73 1.53
CA LEU A 182 3.17 14.27 2.75
C LEU A 182 3.80 14.86 4.03
N ILE A 183 5.11 15.08 4.05
CA ILE A 183 5.81 15.73 5.18
C ILE A 183 5.47 17.22 5.23
N GLU A 184 5.49 17.92 4.09
CA GLU A 184 5.14 19.34 3.99
C GLU A 184 3.71 19.63 4.47
N LEU A 185 2.77 18.72 4.18
CA LEU A 185 1.39 18.79 4.66
C LEU A 185 1.23 18.42 6.16
N GLY A 186 2.32 18.00 6.82
CA GLY A 186 2.29 17.52 8.20
C GLY A 186 1.54 16.20 8.39
N LEU A 187 1.48 15.37 7.35
CA LEU A 187 0.77 14.08 7.32
C LEU A 187 1.68 12.88 7.51
N ALA A 188 2.98 13.04 7.23
CA ALA A 188 4.01 12.06 7.52
C ALA A 188 4.98 12.63 8.56
N PRO A 189 5.53 11.78 9.45
CA PRO A 189 6.48 12.25 10.45
C PRO A 189 7.81 12.65 9.81
N CYS A 190 8.38 13.75 10.29
CA CYS A 190 9.80 14.02 10.13
C CYS A 190 10.60 12.95 10.90
N ALA A 191 11.79 12.58 10.44
CA ALA A 191 12.57 11.39 10.83
C ALA A 191 12.63 11.01 12.34
N ALA A 192 12.35 11.93 13.26
CA ALA A 192 12.29 11.71 14.70
C ALA A 192 11.02 10.99 15.20
N ASP A 193 9.86 11.15 14.54
CA ASP A 193 8.54 10.81 15.11
C ASP A 193 7.88 9.57 14.49
N GLY A 194 8.45 8.38 14.69
CA GLY A 194 7.88 7.15 14.11
C GLY A 194 8.09 7.06 12.59
N ALA A 195 7.28 6.24 11.90
CA ALA A 195 7.43 6.01 10.46
C ALA A 195 6.08 5.68 9.82
N ILE A 196 5.91 6.10 8.57
CA ILE A 196 4.88 5.55 7.68
C ILE A 196 5.52 4.54 6.72
N TYR A 197 4.70 3.67 6.17
CA TYR A 197 5.18 2.55 5.36
C TYR A 197 4.57 2.58 3.98
N TYR A 198 5.38 2.23 3.00
CA TYR A 198 5.00 2.07 1.61
C TYR A 198 4.82 0.59 1.29
N LYS A 199 3.73 0.24 0.59
CA LYS A 199 3.43 -1.14 0.17
C LYS A 199 3.11 -1.18 -1.32
N THR A 200 3.78 -2.06 -2.06
CA THR A 200 3.44 -2.36 -3.47
C THR A 200 2.11 -3.10 -3.58
N ASP A 201 1.35 -2.83 -4.65
CA ASP A 201 0.12 -3.55 -4.95
C ASP A 201 0.35 -5.03 -5.22
N ALA A 202 1.51 -5.42 -5.75
CA ALA A 202 1.87 -6.83 -5.92
C ALA A 202 1.77 -7.60 -4.59
N TYR A 203 2.22 -7.03 -3.49
CA TYR A 203 2.08 -7.64 -2.16
C TYR A 203 0.64 -7.65 -1.65
N THR A 204 -0.17 -6.66 -2.04
CA THR A 204 -1.61 -6.67 -1.73
C THR A 204 -2.31 -7.79 -2.49
N TYR A 205 -2.03 -7.99 -3.77
CA TYR A 205 -2.62 -9.06 -4.59
C TYR A 205 -2.22 -10.47 -4.14
N LEU A 206 -1.03 -10.61 -3.54
CA LEU A 206 -0.50 -11.88 -3.03
C LEU A 206 -0.85 -12.14 -1.56
N ASP A 207 -1.71 -11.30 -0.95
CA ASP A 207 -2.07 -11.38 0.47
C ASP A 207 -0.84 -11.40 1.41
N ILE A 208 0.23 -10.71 1.04
CA ILE A 208 1.43 -10.57 1.88
C ILE A 208 1.16 -9.47 2.90
N ASP A 209 0.71 -9.87 4.08
CA ASP A 209 0.52 -9.02 5.26
C ASP A 209 1.61 -9.23 6.33
N SER A 210 1.52 -8.56 7.49
CA SER A 210 2.53 -8.69 8.55
C SER A 210 2.60 -10.08 9.20
N SER A 211 1.57 -10.91 8.99
CA SER A 211 1.44 -12.27 9.51
C SER A 211 1.72 -13.35 8.46
N ASN A 212 2.18 -12.97 7.26
CA ASN A 212 2.43 -13.94 6.19
C ASN A 212 3.40 -15.05 6.63
N SER A 213 3.14 -16.27 6.17
CA SER A 213 3.90 -17.47 6.55
C SER A 213 5.31 -17.53 5.93
N TYR A 214 5.60 -16.67 4.95
CA TYR A 214 6.88 -16.60 4.27
C TYR A 214 7.94 -15.84 5.08
N GLY A 215 7.49 -14.98 6.01
CA GLY A 215 8.34 -14.10 6.80
C GLY A 215 8.88 -12.92 6.01
N LEU A 216 8.18 -12.52 4.94
CA LEU A 216 8.46 -11.31 4.20
C LEU A 216 7.96 -10.08 4.97
N LYS A 217 8.61 -8.93 4.78
CA LYS A 217 8.05 -7.66 5.26
C LYS A 217 6.87 -7.27 4.36
N ALA A 218 5.77 -6.85 4.97
CA ALA A 218 4.58 -6.39 4.25
C ALA A 218 4.74 -5.01 3.61
N SER A 219 5.75 -4.25 4.05
CA SER A 219 6.16 -2.97 3.48
C SER A 219 7.42 -3.13 2.64
N LEU A 220 7.47 -2.38 1.54
CA LEU A 220 8.64 -2.28 0.68
C LEU A 220 9.61 -1.20 1.20
N TYR A 221 9.06 -0.03 1.58
CA TYR A 221 9.83 1.07 2.13
C TYR A 221 9.24 1.57 3.45
N SER A 222 10.11 2.13 4.29
CA SER A 222 9.75 3.00 5.40
C SER A 222 10.07 4.45 5.03
N SER A 223 9.33 5.42 5.56
CA SER A 223 9.70 6.84 5.41
C SER A 223 11.12 7.11 5.92
N LYS A 224 11.59 6.36 6.92
CA LYS A 224 12.97 6.46 7.46
C LYS A 224 14.06 5.95 6.52
N ASP A 225 13.69 5.10 5.55
CA ASP A 225 14.65 4.53 4.61
C ASP A 225 14.85 5.45 3.39
N ILE A 226 13.91 6.37 3.15
CA ILE A 226 13.84 7.20 1.93
C ILE A 226 14.25 8.65 2.18
N ILE A 227 14.00 9.19 3.38
CA ILE A 227 14.41 10.54 3.83
C ILE A 227 15.91 10.60 4.10
#